data_AF-A0A1I0M9Q8-F1
#
_entry.id   AF-A0A1I0M9Q8-F1
#
_cell.length_a   1.000
_cell.length_b   1.000
_cell.length_c   1.000
_cell.angle_alpha   90.00
_cell.angle_beta   90.00
_cell.angle_gamma   90.00
#
_symmetry.space_group_name_H-M   'P 1'
#
loop_
_entity.id
_entity.type
_entity.pdbx_description
1 polymer ?
#
loop_
_entity_poly.entity_id
_entity_poly.type
_entity_poly.pdbx_seq_one_letter_code
_entity_poly.pdbx_strand_id
1 'polypeptide(L)'
;MINSRNEIIELLKEYTVTQQEFTYQFWMSEEKEWNIKRQVAYANGIVFGKFREEDAKTRKVLKEGVTDNALFSEIRVNLERRIKKIEELEQPVILQQKLRESYKKQRDELSTYSIDKWISKNCEWIREDVKGNAYSEVRVLLYLYYAFDNYDYQRKNPFCSDLNELDIVYNSILDKHSQYHKYGIVSVDGERELIPIDPPHIYDRSINKTFFTKNVPLNLLEKIAEMISSGIVKDFSVRLISEPGHKGKLDCAHLAEALERGKVFDFVNLGDYSISRLYSKKYEDCMWVVIDSQNITFEELCDDFEACNDMIVTQVVHLQYEKEGDSAYITHLDHEYIFYTIDEYENRTSNVTQKGTAKTRMKSFKIDNSKIPFDYKCKVLRKDENGNDLPQEYEQFLCYVLECYFKHKDLLKEYFHKV
;
A
#
# COMPACT_ATOMS: atom_id res chain seq x y z
N MET A 1 8.72 -9.73 32.04
CA MET A 1 9.66 -9.41 30.96
C MET A 1 9.04 -9.83 29.66
N ILE A 2 9.02 -8.88 28.72
CA ILE A 2 8.46 -9.04 27.38
C ILE A 2 9.44 -9.84 26.52
N ASN A 3 8.94 -10.88 25.86
CA ASN A 3 9.73 -11.80 25.02
C ASN A 3 9.35 -11.70 23.54
N SER A 4 8.15 -11.21 23.23
CA SER A 4 7.68 -11.04 21.85
C SER A 4 6.62 -9.96 21.72
N ARG A 5 6.46 -9.43 20.51
CA ARG A 5 5.49 -8.36 20.20
C ARG A 5 4.04 -8.78 20.41
N ASN A 6 3.77 -10.08 20.34
CA ASN A 6 2.44 -10.64 20.56
C ASN A 6 1.97 -10.42 22.01
N GLU A 7 2.89 -10.32 22.99
CA GLU A 7 2.56 -10.05 24.40
C GLU A 7 2.02 -8.63 24.63
N ILE A 8 2.28 -7.70 23.70
CA ILE A 8 1.85 -6.29 23.77
C ILE A 8 0.88 -5.88 22.65
N ILE A 9 0.33 -6.85 21.90
CA ILE A 9 -0.41 -6.57 20.65
C ILE A 9 -1.63 -5.65 20.87
N GLU A 10 -2.35 -5.80 21.99
CA GLU A 10 -3.49 -4.94 22.32
C GLU A 10 -3.07 -3.48 22.58
N LEU A 11 -1.89 -3.25 23.19
CA LEU A 11 -1.35 -1.89 23.36
C LEU A 11 -1.00 -1.26 21.99
N LEU A 12 -0.53 -2.06 21.03
CA LEU A 12 -0.23 -1.58 19.67
C LEU A 12 -1.51 -1.26 18.86
N LYS A 13 -2.62 -1.96 19.11
CA LYS A 13 -3.94 -1.58 18.59
C LYS A 13 -4.43 -0.26 19.20
N GLU A 14 -4.27 -0.05 20.50
CA GLU A 14 -4.62 1.24 21.13
C GLU A 14 -3.76 2.41 20.64
N TYR A 15 -2.48 2.17 20.34
CA TYR A 15 -1.62 3.14 19.66
C TYR A 15 -2.09 3.39 18.21
N THR A 16 -2.70 2.42 17.54
CA THR A 16 -3.29 2.60 16.20
C THR A 16 -4.48 3.56 16.23
N VAL A 17 -5.40 3.39 17.19
CA VAL A 17 -6.52 4.33 17.40
C VAL A 17 -5.99 5.75 17.69
N THR A 18 -4.98 5.86 18.56
CA THR A 18 -4.34 7.15 18.88
C THR A 18 -3.61 7.75 17.65
N GLN A 19 -3.04 6.93 16.78
CA GLN A 19 -2.42 7.36 15.53
C GLN A 19 -3.46 7.98 14.58
N GLN A 20 -4.67 7.42 14.54
CA GLN A 20 -5.75 7.93 13.70
C GLN A 20 -6.36 9.21 14.27
N GLU A 21 -6.52 9.33 15.59
CA GLU A 21 -6.86 10.60 16.25
C GLU A 21 -5.83 11.70 15.90
N PHE A 22 -4.54 11.41 16.03
CA PHE A 22 -3.47 12.36 15.72
C PHE A 22 -3.45 12.76 14.25
N THR A 23 -3.55 11.78 13.34
CA THR A 23 -3.65 12.02 11.89
C THR A 23 -4.89 12.85 11.57
N TYR A 24 -6.04 12.53 12.14
CA TYR A 24 -7.29 13.30 11.95
C TYR A 24 -7.13 14.75 12.38
N GLN A 25 -6.55 15.01 13.55
CA GLN A 25 -6.33 16.37 14.06
C GLN A 25 -5.28 17.16 13.24
N PHE A 26 -4.36 16.49 12.56
CA PHE A 26 -3.46 17.11 11.59
C PHE A 26 -4.21 17.57 10.32
N TRP A 27 -5.19 16.78 9.86
CA TRP A 27 -6.00 17.09 8.68
C TRP A 27 -7.17 18.05 8.95
N MET A 28 -7.82 17.95 10.10
CA MET A 28 -9.07 18.62 10.45
C MET A 28 -8.88 19.57 11.64
N SER A 29 -7.92 20.49 11.53
CA SER A 29 -7.48 21.37 12.63
C SER A 29 -8.56 22.29 13.23
N GLU A 30 -9.70 22.45 12.56
CA GLU A 30 -10.81 23.29 13.01
C GLU A 30 -11.78 22.55 13.97
N GLU A 31 -11.91 21.22 13.88
CA GLU A 31 -12.67 20.40 14.85
C GLU A 31 -11.77 20.05 16.05
N LYS A 32 -11.73 20.95 17.05
CA LYS A 32 -10.89 20.82 18.25
C LYS A 32 -11.25 19.60 19.12
N GLU A 33 -10.52 18.50 18.95
CA GLU A 33 -10.49 17.38 19.90
C GLU A 33 -9.17 17.38 20.72
N TRP A 34 -8.05 17.80 20.12
CA TRP A 34 -6.73 17.81 20.77
C TRP A 34 -6.24 19.25 20.98
N ASN A 35 -5.81 19.57 22.21
CA ASN A 35 -5.17 20.85 22.51
C ASN A 35 -3.69 20.87 22.03
N ILE A 36 -3.13 22.07 21.86
CA ILE A 36 -1.74 22.27 21.37
C ILE A 36 -0.71 21.50 22.20
N LYS A 37 -0.87 21.44 23.54
CA LYS A 37 0.05 20.68 24.41
C LYS A 37 0.02 19.19 24.09
N ARG A 38 -1.15 18.62 23.81
CA ARG A 38 -1.31 17.23 23.35
C ARG A 38 -0.64 17.03 21.99
N GLN A 39 -0.95 17.87 21.00
CA GLN A 39 -0.32 17.79 19.67
C GLN A 39 1.22 17.82 19.73
N VAL A 40 1.81 18.73 20.52
CA VAL A 40 3.26 18.82 20.74
C VAL A 40 3.81 17.57 21.43
N ALA A 41 3.09 16.96 22.38
CA ALA A 41 3.51 15.71 23.01
C ALA A 41 3.61 14.56 21.99
N TYR A 42 2.78 14.56 20.95
CA TYR A 42 2.76 13.52 19.90
C TYR A 42 3.68 13.79 18.68
N ALA A 43 4.35 14.95 18.62
CA ALA A 43 5.19 15.34 17.47
C ALA A 43 6.33 14.35 17.11
N ASN A 44 6.81 13.56 18.09
CA ASN A 44 7.83 12.52 17.87
C ASN A 44 7.23 11.10 17.74
N GLY A 45 5.93 10.98 17.49
CA GLY A 45 5.22 9.72 17.32
C GLY A 45 4.47 9.23 18.56
N ILE A 46 3.56 8.28 18.33
CA ILE A 46 2.53 7.86 19.29
C ILE A 46 3.08 7.29 20.59
N VAL A 47 4.14 6.49 20.51
CA VAL A 47 4.76 5.87 21.70
C VAL A 47 5.30 6.92 22.65
N PHE A 48 5.94 7.98 22.14
CA PHE A 48 6.42 9.09 22.96
C PHE A 48 5.30 9.99 23.46
N GLY A 49 4.27 10.26 22.64
CA GLY A 49 3.09 10.99 23.11
C GLY A 49 2.39 10.29 24.28
N LYS A 50 2.12 8.99 24.14
CA LYS A 50 1.55 8.15 25.20
C LYS A 50 2.41 8.09 26.46
N PHE A 51 3.74 8.01 26.30
CA PHE A 51 4.69 8.09 27.41
C PHE A 51 4.64 9.46 28.13
N ARG A 52 4.61 10.57 27.37
CA ARG A 52 4.57 11.95 27.88
C ARG A 52 3.22 12.32 28.51
N GLU A 53 2.14 11.70 28.07
CA GLU A 53 0.80 11.79 28.68
C GLU A 53 0.63 10.93 29.94
N GLU A 54 1.64 10.13 30.29
CA GLU A 54 1.60 9.15 31.39
C GLU A 54 0.50 8.08 31.24
N ASP A 55 0.19 7.67 30.00
CA ASP A 55 -0.84 6.66 29.71
C ASP A 55 -0.68 5.42 30.61
N ALA A 56 -1.74 5.06 31.33
CA ALA A 56 -1.68 4.05 32.37
C ALA A 56 -1.26 2.66 31.87
N LYS A 57 -1.60 2.30 30.62
CA LYS A 57 -1.23 1.02 30.03
C LYS A 57 0.23 1.05 29.54
N THR A 58 0.65 2.14 28.89
CA THR A 58 2.06 2.37 28.57
C THR A 58 2.93 2.31 29.84
N ARG A 59 2.57 3.09 30.88
CA ARG A 59 3.27 3.13 32.18
C ARG A 59 3.27 1.79 32.91
N LYS A 60 2.26 0.94 32.73
CA LYS A 60 2.25 -0.45 33.24
C LYS A 60 3.30 -1.29 32.50
N VAL A 61 3.25 -1.32 31.17
CA VAL A 61 4.13 -2.16 30.35
C VAL A 61 5.61 -1.79 30.50
N LEU A 62 5.95 -0.50 30.67
CA LEU A 62 7.32 -0.05 30.95
C LEU A 62 7.97 -0.78 32.15
N LYS A 63 7.17 -1.16 33.16
CA LYS A 63 7.65 -1.81 34.39
C LYS A 63 7.86 -3.32 34.24
N GLU A 64 7.43 -3.92 33.14
CA GLU A 64 7.51 -5.37 32.94
C GLU A 64 8.91 -5.83 32.50
N GLY A 65 9.74 -4.91 32.01
CA GLY A 65 11.07 -5.17 31.43
C GLY A 65 11.01 -5.87 30.07
N VAL A 66 12.09 -5.84 29.30
CA VAL A 66 12.18 -6.49 27.97
C VAL A 66 13.48 -7.27 27.82
N THR A 67 13.38 -8.47 27.23
CA THR A 67 14.55 -9.32 26.94
C THR A 67 15.43 -8.72 25.82
N ASP A 68 16.73 -9.01 25.88
CA ASP A 68 17.69 -8.58 24.84
C ASP A 68 17.25 -9.04 23.45
N ASN A 69 16.81 -10.30 23.32
CA ASN A 69 16.37 -10.89 22.05
C ASN A 69 15.15 -10.18 21.45
N ALA A 70 14.14 -9.84 22.27
CA ALA A 70 12.95 -9.13 21.79
C ALA A 70 13.31 -7.73 21.27
N LEU A 71 14.13 -6.99 22.02
CA LEU A 71 14.58 -5.65 21.64
C LEU A 71 15.50 -5.66 20.41
N PHE A 72 16.46 -6.58 20.37
CA PHE A 72 17.31 -6.82 19.20
C PHE A 72 16.49 -7.10 17.93
N SER A 73 15.49 -7.98 18.03
CA SER A 73 14.69 -8.41 16.87
C SER A 73 13.90 -7.25 16.26
N GLU A 74 13.21 -6.45 17.07
CA GLU A 74 12.44 -5.30 16.56
C GLU A 74 13.34 -4.21 15.98
N ILE A 75 14.48 -3.89 16.61
CA ILE A 75 15.46 -2.94 16.04
C ILE A 75 16.00 -3.46 14.70
N ARG A 76 16.38 -4.74 14.64
CA ARG A 76 16.94 -5.36 13.44
C ARG A 76 15.96 -5.29 12.27
N VAL A 77 14.72 -5.75 12.46
CA VAL A 77 13.65 -5.70 11.45
C VAL A 77 13.42 -4.26 10.98
N ASN A 78 13.44 -3.29 11.90
CA ASN A 78 13.25 -1.89 11.58
C ASN A 78 14.36 -1.34 10.66
N LEU A 79 15.61 -1.63 11.00
CA LEU A 79 16.79 -1.19 10.24
C LEU A 79 16.86 -1.86 8.87
N GLU A 80 16.70 -3.19 8.79
CA GLU A 80 16.70 -3.94 7.53
C GLU A 80 15.63 -3.40 6.57
N ARG A 81 14.40 -3.18 7.07
CA ARG A 81 13.30 -2.55 6.33
C ARG A 81 13.62 -1.12 5.87
N ARG A 82 14.20 -0.27 6.74
CA ARG A 82 14.58 1.11 6.39
C ARG A 82 15.70 1.16 5.35
N ILE A 83 16.63 0.20 5.38
CA ILE A 83 17.67 0.02 4.36
C ILE A 83 17.03 -0.39 3.03
N LYS A 84 16.24 -1.48 3.03
CA LYS A 84 15.57 -2.02 1.83
C LYS A 84 14.72 -0.95 1.13
N LYS A 85 13.89 -0.21 1.87
CA LYS A 85 13.07 0.89 1.32
C LYS A 85 13.88 1.99 0.59
N ILE A 86 15.15 2.19 0.94
CA ILE A 86 16.02 3.17 0.25
C ILE A 86 16.77 2.52 -0.92
N GLU A 87 17.01 1.21 -0.87
CA GLU A 87 17.63 0.45 -1.97
C GLU A 87 16.66 0.17 -3.12
N GLU A 88 15.36 0.13 -2.84
CA GLU A 88 14.27 0.03 -3.82
C GLU A 88 13.94 1.38 -4.52
N LEU A 89 14.54 2.49 -4.09
CA LEU A 89 14.42 3.77 -4.80
C LEU A 89 15.34 3.78 -6.01
N GLU A 90 14.82 4.11 -7.18
CA GLU A 90 15.62 4.18 -8.42
C GLU A 90 16.72 5.25 -8.35
N GLN A 91 16.50 6.35 -7.62
CA GLN A 91 17.45 7.46 -7.47
C GLN A 91 17.40 8.09 -6.06
N PRO A 92 17.85 7.43 -4.98
CA PRO A 92 17.76 7.97 -3.63
C PRO A 92 18.52 9.31 -3.52
N VAL A 93 17.89 10.34 -2.97
CA VAL A 93 18.54 11.66 -2.80
C VAL A 93 19.67 11.59 -1.76
N ILE A 94 20.57 12.58 -1.75
CA ILE A 94 21.76 12.61 -0.86
C ILE A 94 21.40 12.35 0.63
N LEU A 95 20.27 12.90 1.11
CA LEU A 95 19.81 12.66 2.48
C LEU A 95 19.41 11.19 2.70
N GLN A 96 18.71 10.57 1.76
CA GLN A 96 18.33 9.15 1.82
C GLN A 96 19.56 8.25 1.75
N GLN A 97 20.56 8.58 0.92
CA GLN A 97 21.83 7.85 0.85
C GLN A 97 22.57 7.87 2.21
N LYS A 98 22.71 9.05 2.82
CA LYS A 98 23.31 9.21 4.16
C LYS A 98 22.52 8.47 5.25
N LEU A 99 21.18 8.47 5.17
CA LEU A 99 20.33 7.70 6.08
C LEU A 99 20.57 6.19 5.91
N ARG A 100 20.64 5.67 4.68
CA ARG A 100 20.96 4.26 4.39
C ARG A 100 22.32 3.85 4.93
N GLU A 101 23.36 4.67 4.75
CA GLU A 101 24.69 4.44 5.34
C GLU A 101 24.63 4.37 6.87
N SER A 102 23.91 5.30 7.51
CA SER A 102 23.68 5.30 8.95
C SER A 102 22.94 4.04 9.42
N TYR A 103 21.88 3.62 8.74
CA TYR A 103 21.13 2.42 9.09
C TYR A 103 21.95 1.13 8.89
N LYS A 104 22.76 1.03 7.83
CA LYS A 104 23.68 -0.11 7.62
C LYS A 104 24.69 -0.19 8.76
N LYS A 105 25.37 0.92 9.07
CA LYS A 105 26.29 1.00 10.21
C LYS A 105 25.61 0.60 11.52
N GLN A 106 24.40 1.10 11.79
CA GLN A 106 23.63 0.74 12.98
C GLN A 106 23.30 -0.76 13.05
N ARG A 107 22.92 -1.40 11.95
CA ARG A 107 22.62 -2.84 11.86
C ARG A 107 23.87 -3.70 12.10
N ASP A 108 25.00 -3.29 11.54
CA ASP A 108 26.27 -4.00 11.67
C ASP A 108 26.82 -3.84 13.11
N GLU A 109 26.63 -2.66 13.72
CA GLU A 109 26.91 -2.43 15.14
C GLU A 109 25.97 -3.21 16.07
N LEU A 110 24.69 -3.38 15.72
CA LEU A 110 23.72 -4.17 16.48
C LEU A 110 24.16 -5.64 16.56
N SER A 111 24.79 -6.14 15.51
CA SER A 111 25.29 -7.51 15.41
C SER A 111 26.63 -7.75 16.14
N THR A 112 27.30 -6.68 16.59
CA THR A 112 28.66 -6.75 17.17
C THR A 112 28.76 -6.22 18.61
N TYR A 113 27.80 -5.44 19.07
CA TYR A 113 27.74 -4.90 20.43
C TYR A 113 26.64 -5.58 21.27
N SER A 114 26.77 -5.54 22.60
CA SER A 114 25.62 -5.81 23.48
C SER A 114 24.53 -4.76 23.24
N ILE A 115 23.28 -5.13 23.50
CA ILE A 115 22.14 -4.25 23.23
C ILE A 115 22.25 -2.91 23.97
N ASP A 116 22.73 -2.93 25.22
CA ASP A 116 22.89 -1.71 26.02
C ASP A 116 23.98 -0.78 25.46
N LYS A 117 25.08 -1.36 24.96
CA LYS A 117 26.14 -0.60 24.28
C LYS A 117 25.62 0.00 22.97
N TRP A 118 24.82 -0.75 22.21
CA TRP A 118 24.18 -0.24 21.00
C TRP A 118 23.25 0.95 21.30
N ILE A 119 22.38 0.80 22.31
CA ILE A 119 21.46 1.85 22.78
C ILE A 119 22.24 3.11 23.17
N SER A 120 23.30 2.95 23.99
CA SER A 120 24.10 4.09 24.47
C SER A 120 24.73 4.93 23.34
N LYS A 121 24.94 4.32 22.17
CA LYS A 121 25.61 4.94 21.02
C LYS A 121 24.62 5.48 19.96
N ASN A 122 23.49 4.79 19.77
CA ASN A 122 22.57 5.05 18.66
C ASN A 122 21.21 5.64 19.11
N CYS A 123 20.94 5.69 20.42
CA CYS A 123 19.70 6.22 21.00
C CYS A 123 19.86 7.50 21.82
N GLU A 124 20.90 8.32 21.61
CA GLU A 124 21.04 9.60 22.36
C GLU A 124 19.86 10.57 22.12
N TRP A 125 19.15 10.44 21.00
CA TRP A 125 17.99 11.25 20.64
C TRP A 125 16.79 11.14 21.61
N ILE A 126 16.67 10.09 22.44
CA ILE A 126 15.62 9.99 23.47
C ILE A 126 16.02 10.59 24.84
N ARG A 127 17.26 11.05 25.01
CA ARG A 127 17.87 11.29 26.33
C ARG A 127 17.11 12.28 27.21
N GLU A 128 16.59 13.38 26.64
CA GLU A 128 15.82 14.37 27.41
C GLU A 128 14.40 13.89 27.73
N ASP A 129 13.79 13.06 26.88
CA ASP A 129 12.45 12.49 27.13
C ASP A 129 12.44 11.51 28.31
N VAL A 130 13.49 10.70 28.47
CA VAL A 130 13.58 9.65 29.51
C VAL A 130 14.33 10.07 30.77
N LYS A 131 14.52 11.37 30.96
CA LYS A 131 15.33 11.93 32.05
C LYS A 131 14.70 11.66 33.41
N GLY A 132 15.32 10.76 34.17
CA GLY A 132 14.86 10.34 35.50
C GLY A 132 14.14 8.99 35.53
N ASN A 133 13.91 8.36 34.37
CA ASN A 133 13.40 6.98 34.32
C ASN A 133 14.48 5.94 34.60
N ALA A 134 14.06 4.77 35.09
CA ALA A 134 14.97 3.64 35.25
C ALA A 134 15.39 3.10 33.87
N TYR A 135 16.67 2.71 33.72
CA TYR A 135 17.19 2.24 32.44
C TYR A 135 16.44 1.02 31.87
N SER A 136 15.87 0.18 32.73
CA SER A 136 14.96 -0.91 32.35
C SER A 136 13.68 -0.42 31.66
N GLU A 137 13.08 0.69 32.13
CA GLU A 137 11.92 1.32 31.47
C GLU A 137 12.33 1.93 30.12
N VAL A 138 13.51 2.53 30.03
CA VAL A 138 14.05 3.08 28.77
C VAL A 138 14.17 2.01 27.69
N ARG A 139 14.66 0.81 28.06
CA ARG A 139 14.71 -0.35 27.15
C ARG A 139 13.33 -0.76 26.67
N VAL A 140 12.31 -0.76 27.54
CA VAL A 140 10.92 -1.05 27.13
C VAL A 140 10.32 0.06 26.26
N LEU A 141 10.65 1.34 26.50
CA LEU A 141 10.18 2.44 25.66
C LEU A 141 10.74 2.34 24.23
N LEU A 142 12.03 2.03 24.10
CA LEU A 142 12.66 1.75 22.80
C LEU A 142 12.01 0.52 22.14
N TYR A 143 11.76 -0.54 22.89
CA TYR A 143 11.04 -1.71 22.39
C TYR A 143 9.67 -1.35 21.81
N LEU A 144 8.86 -0.59 22.56
CA LEU A 144 7.55 -0.13 22.12
C LEU A 144 7.64 0.73 20.86
N TYR A 145 8.64 1.61 20.76
CA TYR A 145 8.87 2.46 19.58
C TYR A 145 9.12 1.63 18.31
N TYR A 146 10.10 0.72 18.35
CA TYR A 146 10.43 -0.12 17.19
C TYR A 146 9.30 -1.13 16.87
N ALA A 147 8.68 -1.73 17.90
CA ALA A 147 7.57 -2.65 17.72
C ALA A 147 6.34 -2.00 17.08
N PHE A 148 6.01 -0.75 17.46
CA PHE A 148 4.89 -0.01 16.87
C PHE A 148 5.19 0.41 15.42
N ASP A 149 6.37 0.94 15.14
CA ASP A 149 6.79 1.30 13.76
C ASP A 149 6.78 0.05 12.84
N ASN A 150 7.25 -1.10 13.33
CA ASN A 150 7.19 -2.36 12.59
C ASN A 150 5.75 -2.89 12.41
N TYR A 151 4.88 -2.72 13.43
CA TYR A 151 3.48 -3.15 13.39
C TYR A 151 2.63 -2.30 12.43
N ASP A 152 2.72 -0.97 12.51
CA ASP A 152 1.97 -0.06 11.64
C ASP A 152 2.36 -0.24 10.16
N TYR A 153 3.67 -0.42 9.88
CA TYR A 153 4.14 -0.77 8.54
C TYR A 153 3.59 -2.10 8.04
N GLN A 154 3.50 -3.13 8.89
CA GLN A 154 2.92 -4.42 8.48
C GLN A 154 1.42 -4.29 8.19
N ARG A 155 0.67 -3.50 8.97
CA ARG A 155 -0.76 -3.25 8.71
C ARG A 155 -0.98 -2.46 7.41
N LYS A 156 -0.14 -1.46 7.15
CA LYS A 156 -0.17 -0.61 5.94
C LYS A 156 0.49 -1.21 4.71
N ASN A 157 1.24 -2.31 4.83
CA ASN A 157 1.89 -2.99 3.70
C ASN A 157 0.86 -3.30 2.60
N PRO A 158 1.17 -3.08 1.30
CA PRO A 158 0.23 -3.32 0.21
C PRO A 158 -0.44 -4.69 0.28
N PHE A 159 0.34 -5.74 0.56
CA PHE A 159 -0.10 -7.14 0.58
C PHE A 159 -0.80 -7.57 1.87
N CYS A 160 -0.89 -6.69 2.87
CA CYS A 160 -1.68 -6.95 4.06
C CYS A 160 -3.17 -6.97 3.70
N SER A 161 -3.78 -8.14 3.87
CA SER A 161 -5.20 -8.40 3.61
C SER A 161 -6.03 -8.44 4.89
N ASP A 162 -5.50 -7.88 5.98
CA ASP A 162 -6.25 -7.73 7.22
C ASP A 162 -7.46 -6.82 6.97
N LEU A 163 -8.58 -7.17 7.62
CA LEU A 163 -9.84 -6.43 7.59
C LEU A 163 -10.36 -6.12 9.01
N ASN A 164 -9.68 -6.53 10.09
CA ASN A 164 -10.18 -6.47 11.47
C ASN A 164 -10.89 -5.15 11.85
N GLU A 165 -10.31 -4.00 11.50
CA GLU A 165 -10.88 -2.68 11.85
C GLU A 165 -12.06 -2.29 10.94
N LEU A 166 -12.01 -2.67 9.66
CA LEU A 166 -13.14 -2.50 8.73
C LEU A 166 -14.29 -3.45 9.09
N ASP A 167 -14.00 -4.63 9.60
CA ASP A 167 -14.95 -5.63 10.05
C ASP A 167 -15.77 -5.13 11.26
N ILE A 168 -15.15 -4.39 12.17
CA ILE A 168 -15.84 -3.72 13.28
C ILE A 168 -16.87 -2.68 12.76
N VAL A 169 -16.57 -2.04 11.62
CA VAL A 169 -17.43 -1.02 11.02
C VAL A 169 -18.51 -1.64 10.13
N TYR A 170 -18.13 -2.46 9.15
CA TYR A 170 -18.98 -2.84 8.03
C TYR A 170 -19.71 -4.18 8.19
N ASN A 171 -19.28 -5.11 9.04
CA ASN A 171 -19.91 -6.45 9.15
C ASN A 171 -21.37 -6.41 9.62
N SER A 172 -21.82 -5.33 10.27
CA SER A 172 -23.19 -5.14 10.72
C SER A 172 -24.04 -4.24 9.81
N ILE A 173 -23.42 -3.68 8.75
CA ILE A 173 -23.99 -2.60 7.94
C ILE A 173 -24.15 -3.02 6.47
N LEU A 174 -23.15 -3.71 5.91
CA LEU A 174 -23.20 -4.16 4.52
C LEU A 174 -23.96 -5.50 4.39
N ASP A 175 -24.61 -5.69 3.25
CA ASP A 175 -25.28 -6.95 2.94
C ASP A 175 -24.27 -8.11 2.83
N LYS A 176 -24.67 -9.31 3.28
CA LYS A 176 -23.80 -10.50 3.32
C LYS A 176 -23.33 -10.99 1.94
N HIS A 177 -23.99 -10.58 0.86
CA HIS A 177 -23.60 -10.89 -0.51
C HIS A 177 -22.83 -9.75 -1.20
N SER A 178 -22.53 -8.66 -0.47
CA SER A 178 -21.72 -7.54 -0.97
C SER A 178 -20.29 -7.95 -1.36
N GLN A 179 -19.64 -7.10 -2.17
CA GLN A 179 -18.22 -7.28 -2.52
C GLN A 179 -17.31 -7.23 -1.27
N TYR A 180 -17.76 -6.65 -0.15
CA TYR A 180 -17.01 -6.59 1.10
C TYR A 180 -16.84 -7.98 1.70
N HIS A 181 -17.92 -8.72 1.98
CA HIS A 181 -17.80 -10.07 2.52
C HIS A 181 -17.20 -11.08 1.54
N LYS A 182 -17.33 -10.83 0.23
CA LYS A 182 -16.79 -11.74 -0.81
C LYS A 182 -15.30 -11.54 -1.10
N TYR A 183 -14.80 -10.30 -1.04
CA TYR A 183 -13.44 -9.94 -1.49
C TYR A 183 -12.70 -8.92 -0.59
N GLY A 184 -13.35 -8.34 0.42
CA GLY A 184 -12.78 -7.28 1.26
C GLY A 184 -12.62 -5.95 0.55
N ILE A 185 -13.52 -5.62 -0.38
CA ILE A 185 -13.56 -4.34 -1.12
C ILE A 185 -14.94 -3.68 -0.95
N VAL A 186 -14.97 -2.36 -0.83
CA VAL A 186 -16.19 -1.58 -0.58
C VAL A 186 -16.65 -0.93 -1.87
N SER A 187 -17.95 -1.01 -2.15
CA SER A 187 -18.55 -0.42 -3.36
C SER A 187 -18.64 1.11 -3.24
N VAL A 188 -18.49 1.81 -4.36
CA VAL A 188 -18.74 3.26 -4.50
C VAL A 188 -20.14 3.40 -5.09
N ASP A 189 -21.04 4.08 -4.38
CA ASP A 189 -22.46 4.17 -4.71
C ASP A 189 -23.10 5.43 -4.09
N GLY A 190 -24.43 5.51 -4.03
CA GLY A 190 -25.16 6.68 -3.50
C GLY A 190 -24.85 7.01 -2.03
N GLU A 191 -24.42 6.03 -1.23
CA GLU A 191 -24.01 6.23 0.16
C GLU A 191 -22.50 6.46 0.30
N ARG A 192 -21.69 5.94 -0.65
CA ARG A 192 -20.23 5.93 -0.61
C ARG A 192 -19.62 6.70 -1.78
N GLU A 193 -19.23 7.95 -1.51
CA GLU A 193 -18.64 8.90 -2.47
C GLU A 193 -17.13 8.65 -2.61
N LEU A 194 -16.62 8.48 -3.84
CA LEU A 194 -15.18 8.44 -4.14
C LEU A 194 -14.62 9.85 -4.24
N ILE A 195 -13.53 10.12 -3.53
CA ILE A 195 -12.85 11.42 -3.49
C ILE A 195 -11.40 11.21 -3.98
N PRO A 196 -11.13 11.42 -5.29
CA PRO A 196 -9.82 11.20 -5.89
C PRO A 196 -8.92 12.44 -5.69
N ILE A 197 -8.49 12.67 -4.45
CA ILE A 197 -7.44 13.65 -4.08
C ILE A 197 -6.36 12.95 -3.27
N ASP A 198 -5.13 13.47 -3.17
CA ASP A 198 -4.08 12.82 -2.37
C ASP A 198 -4.29 13.03 -0.86
N PRO A 199 -4.31 11.99 0.01
CA PRO A 199 -4.37 10.56 -0.29
C PRO A 199 -5.80 10.09 -0.64
N PRO A 200 -5.99 9.27 -1.69
CA PRO A 200 -7.32 8.96 -2.24
C PRO A 200 -8.18 8.16 -1.28
N HIS A 201 -9.45 8.54 -1.15
CA HIS A 201 -10.36 7.99 -0.15
C HIS A 201 -11.81 7.89 -0.63
N ILE A 202 -12.63 7.17 0.14
CA ILE A 202 -14.09 7.25 0.05
C ILE A 202 -14.66 7.92 1.29
N TYR A 203 -15.81 8.57 1.16
CA TYR A 203 -16.63 9.04 2.27
C TYR A 203 -17.96 8.28 2.28
N ASP A 204 -18.22 7.53 3.35
CA ASP A 204 -19.47 6.84 3.60
C ASP A 204 -20.40 7.73 4.44
N ARG A 205 -21.50 8.14 3.82
CA ARG A 205 -22.54 9.02 4.38
C ARG A 205 -23.39 8.33 5.43
N SER A 206 -23.59 7.01 5.32
CA SER A 206 -24.45 6.23 6.21
C SER A 206 -23.86 6.10 7.62
N ILE A 207 -22.53 6.09 7.72
CA ILE A 207 -21.77 6.06 8.98
C ILE A 207 -21.02 7.36 9.29
N ASN A 208 -21.10 8.35 8.41
CA ASN A 208 -20.38 9.63 8.50
C ASN A 208 -18.86 9.44 8.72
N LYS A 209 -18.22 8.64 7.85
CA LYS A 209 -16.79 8.34 7.95
C LYS A 209 -16.06 8.31 6.61
N THR A 210 -14.82 8.80 6.61
CA THR A 210 -13.87 8.70 5.49
C THR A 210 -12.85 7.58 5.70
N PHE A 211 -12.53 6.85 4.62
CA PHE A 211 -11.55 5.75 4.60
C PHE A 211 -10.61 5.89 3.41
N PHE A 212 -9.30 5.83 3.64
CA PHE A 212 -8.32 5.81 2.55
C PHE A 212 -8.41 4.53 1.73
N THR A 213 -8.32 4.68 0.42
CA THR A 213 -8.21 3.57 -0.54
C THR A 213 -6.84 2.91 -0.43
N LYS A 214 -6.73 1.67 -0.92
CA LYS A 214 -5.53 0.85 -0.83
C LYS A 214 -5.26 0.14 -2.16
N ASN A 215 -4.01 0.22 -2.60
CA ASN A 215 -3.49 -0.45 -3.80
C ASN A 215 -4.18 -0.06 -5.12
N VAL A 216 -4.75 1.15 -5.21
CA VAL A 216 -5.19 1.74 -6.48
C VAL A 216 -4.56 3.12 -6.59
N PRO A 217 -3.77 3.40 -7.65
CA PRO A 217 -3.17 4.72 -7.85
C PRO A 217 -4.19 5.86 -7.97
N LEU A 218 -3.85 7.04 -7.44
CA LEU A 218 -4.70 8.24 -7.47
C LEU A 218 -5.13 8.61 -8.90
N ASN A 219 -4.17 8.66 -9.82
CA ASN A 219 -4.39 9.00 -11.23
C ASN A 219 -5.35 8.03 -11.94
N LEU A 220 -5.34 6.74 -11.57
CA LEU A 220 -6.33 5.77 -12.04
C LEU A 220 -7.72 6.01 -11.40
N LEU A 221 -7.78 6.34 -10.11
CA LEU A 221 -9.04 6.68 -9.43
C LEU A 221 -9.69 7.96 -9.99
N GLU A 222 -8.90 8.95 -10.40
CA GLU A 222 -9.40 10.12 -11.14
C GLU A 222 -10.10 9.71 -12.44
N LYS A 223 -9.46 8.88 -13.28
CA LYS A 223 -10.07 8.41 -14.53
C LYS A 223 -11.31 7.58 -14.28
N ILE A 224 -11.30 6.72 -13.26
CA ILE A 224 -12.48 5.93 -12.86
C ILE A 224 -13.61 6.85 -12.38
N ALA A 225 -13.33 7.91 -11.61
CA ALA A 225 -14.34 8.87 -11.18
C ALA A 225 -14.95 9.67 -12.36
N GLU A 226 -14.14 10.05 -13.36
CA GLU A 226 -14.61 10.62 -14.63
C GLU A 226 -15.54 9.63 -15.37
N MET A 227 -15.18 8.34 -15.42
CA MET A 227 -15.94 7.28 -16.09
C MET A 227 -17.24 6.90 -15.36
N ILE A 228 -17.27 6.96 -14.03
CA ILE A 228 -18.49 6.83 -13.22
C ILE A 228 -19.42 8.02 -13.49
N SER A 229 -18.88 9.25 -13.46
CA SER A 229 -19.65 10.48 -13.67
C SER A 229 -20.27 10.58 -15.08
N SER A 230 -19.64 9.94 -16.07
CA SER A 230 -20.14 9.84 -17.45
C SER A 230 -20.97 8.58 -17.71
N GLY A 231 -21.16 7.70 -16.72
CA GLY A 231 -21.98 6.48 -16.84
C GLY A 231 -21.35 5.34 -17.64
N ILE A 232 -20.05 5.43 -17.96
CA ILE A 232 -19.29 4.38 -18.68
C ILE A 232 -18.98 3.22 -17.73
N VAL A 233 -18.54 3.55 -16.50
CA VAL A 233 -18.43 2.63 -15.36
C VAL A 233 -19.72 2.72 -14.56
N LYS A 234 -20.35 1.57 -14.28
CA LYS A 234 -21.56 1.51 -13.44
C LYS A 234 -21.23 1.12 -12.01
N ASP A 235 -20.74 -0.10 -11.83
CA ASP A 235 -20.46 -0.64 -10.50
C ASP A 235 -18.96 -0.62 -10.29
N PHE A 236 -18.49 0.13 -9.28
CA PHE A 236 -17.09 0.18 -8.88
C PHE A 236 -16.96 -0.22 -7.42
N SER A 237 -15.94 -1.02 -7.08
CA SER A 237 -15.59 -1.35 -5.70
C SER A 237 -14.09 -1.33 -5.51
N VAL A 238 -13.64 -0.81 -4.36
CA VAL A 238 -12.22 -0.51 -4.07
C VAL A 238 -11.81 -1.04 -2.69
N ARG A 239 -10.57 -1.51 -2.55
CA ARG A 239 -10.02 -1.88 -1.24
C ARG A 239 -9.72 -0.62 -0.43
N LEU A 240 -10.00 -0.70 0.87
CA LEU A 240 -9.67 0.34 1.84
C LEU A 240 -8.49 -0.11 2.71
N ILE A 241 -7.80 0.84 3.36
CA ILE A 241 -6.87 0.52 4.44
C ILE A 241 -7.70 0.04 5.65
N SER A 242 -7.27 -1.05 6.29
CA SER A 242 -7.95 -1.60 7.48
C SER A 242 -7.73 -0.71 8.70
N GLU A 243 -8.61 0.28 8.82
CA GLU A 243 -8.62 1.29 9.88
C GLU A 243 -10.08 1.67 10.23
N PRO A 244 -10.38 2.09 11.48
CA PRO A 244 -11.72 2.48 11.95
C PRO A 244 -12.42 3.60 11.17
N GLY A 245 -11.71 4.32 10.29
CA GLY A 245 -12.20 5.47 9.54
C GLY A 245 -12.18 6.78 10.31
N HIS A 246 -11.95 7.88 9.59
CA HIS A 246 -12.00 9.25 10.11
C HIS A 246 -13.44 9.74 10.18
N LYS A 247 -13.81 10.51 11.20
CA LYS A 247 -15.17 11.05 11.36
C LYS A 247 -15.40 12.23 10.42
N GLY A 248 -16.58 12.33 9.82
CA GLY A 248 -16.90 13.38 8.86
C GLY A 248 -16.35 13.10 7.46
N LYS A 249 -16.58 14.05 6.56
CA LYS A 249 -15.99 14.08 5.22
C LYS A 249 -14.64 14.80 5.31
N LEU A 250 -13.58 14.20 4.77
CA LEU A 250 -12.34 14.91 4.45
C LEU A 250 -12.45 15.46 3.03
N ASP A 251 -12.23 16.77 2.85
CA ASP A 251 -12.10 17.42 1.53
C ASP A 251 -10.71 18.09 1.37
N CYS A 252 -9.75 17.77 2.24
CA CYS A 252 -8.39 18.31 2.26
C CYS A 252 -7.41 17.39 1.54
N ALA A 253 -6.63 17.93 0.60
CA ALA A 253 -5.53 17.22 -0.06
C ALA A 253 -4.18 17.47 0.64
N HIS A 254 -3.26 16.50 0.58
CA HIS A 254 -1.87 16.73 0.96
C HIS A 254 -1.20 17.63 -0.07
N LEU A 255 -0.66 18.76 0.38
CA LEU A 255 0.28 19.56 -0.40
C LEU A 255 1.69 19.32 0.12
N ALA A 256 2.29 18.19 -0.28
CA ALA A 256 3.73 18.02 -0.22
C ALA A 256 4.38 18.65 -1.46
N GLU A 257 5.63 19.08 -1.34
CA GLU A 257 6.54 19.10 -2.49
C GLU A 257 6.79 17.66 -2.94
N ALA A 258 5.89 17.14 -3.77
CA ALA A 258 6.10 15.87 -4.45
C ALA A 258 7.24 16.07 -5.46
N LEU A 259 8.39 15.47 -5.17
CA LEU A 259 9.36 15.08 -6.21
C LEU A 259 8.74 13.93 -7.01
N GLU A 260 7.75 14.26 -7.83
CA GLU A 260 7.26 13.38 -8.88
C GLU A 260 8.42 13.08 -9.83
N ARG A 261 8.67 11.80 -10.03
CA ARG A 261 9.69 11.30 -10.94
C ARG A 261 9.03 10.28 -11.86
N GLY A 262 8.97 10.62 -13.14
CA GLY A 262 8.58 9.67 -14.17
C GLY A 262 9.65 8.60 -14.37
N LYS A 263 9.22 7.38 -14.68
CA LYS A 263 10.07 6.44 -15.42
C LYS A 263 10.18 6.92 -16.87
N VAL A 264 11.40 6.97 -17.41
CA VAL A 264 11.62 7.27 -18.84
C VAL A 264 11.11 6.11 -19.69
N PHE A 265 10.28 6.40 -20.70
CA PHE A 265 9.56 5.37 -21.46
C PHE A 265 9.31 5.78 -22.93
N ASP A 266 10.30 5.57 -23.80
CA ASP A 266 10.33 6.04 -25.20
C ASP A 266 9.82 4.99 -26.22
N PHE A 267 9.11 5.42 -27.28
CA PHE A 267 8.36 4.57 -28.24
C PHE A 267 9.02 4.55 -29.63
N VAL A 268 9.58 3.41 -30.04
CA VAL A 268 9.82 3.11 -31.47
C VAL A 268 9.60 1.61 -31.77
N ASN A 269 8.66 1.32 -32.68
CA ASN A 269 8.32 0.02 -33.31
C ASN A 269 7.46 -1.00 -32.52
N LEU A 270 6.78 -1.88 -33.28
CA LEU A 270 5.39 -2.34 -33.07
C LEU A 270 5.22 -3.85 -33.53
N GLY A 271 4.56 -4.74 -32.76
CA GLY A 271 4.59 -6.25 -32.84
C GLY A 271 3.41 -7.05 -33.48
N ASP A 272 2.80 -8.05 -32.79
CA ASP A 272 1.52 -8.76 -33.15
C ASP A 272 0.88 -9.62 -32.00
N TYR A 273 -0.37 -10.13 -32.14
CA TYR A 273 -1.13 -10.89 -31.09
C TYR A 273 -1.14 -12.44 -31.26
N SER A 274 -0.96 -13.19 -30.17
CA SER A 274 -1.27 -14.64 -30.05
C SER A 274 -1.51 -15.04 -28.57
N ILE A 275 -1.41 -16.32 -28.17
CA ILE A 275 -1.07 -16.61 -26.75
C ILE A 275 0.39 -16.19 -26.59
N SER A 276 0.57 -14.90 -26.31
CA SER A 276 1.87 -14.28 -26.24
C SER A 276 2.35 -14.35 -24.79
N ARG A 277 3.39 -15.14 -24.57
CA ARG A 277 4.33 -14.88 -23.49
C ARG A 277 5.38 -13.92 -24.05
N LEU A 278 5.22 -12.63 -23.75
CA LEU A 278 6.19 -11.62 -24.14
C LEU A 278 7.36 -11.65 -23.15
N TYR A 279 8.58 -11.48 -23.65
CA TYR A 279 9.81 -11.50 -22.85
C TYR A 279 10.47 -10.13 -22.88
N SER A 280 10.92 -9.67 -21.72
CA SER A 280 11.71 -8.44 -21.58
C SER A 280 13.13 -8.66 -22.15
N LYS A 281 14.00 -7.65 -21.98
CA LYS A 281 15.44 -7.78 -22.29
C LYS A 281 16.14 -8.87 -21.47
N LYS A 282 15.53 -9.31 -20.36
CA LYS A 282 15.82 -10.55 -19.63
C LYS A 282 14.77 -11.60 -20.00
N TYR A 283 15.19 -12.86 -20.14
CA TYR A 283 14.31 -13.96 -20.55
C TYR A 283 13.41 -14.46 -19.40
N GLU A 284 13.80 -14.17 -18.17
CA GLU A 284 13.11 -14.55 -16.95
C GLU A 284 11.90 -13.64 -16.67
N ASP A 285 12.00 -12.37 -17.07
CA ASP A 285 10.96 -11.35 -17.00
C ASP A 285 9.98 -11.49 -18.17
N CYS A 286 8.71 -11.80 -17.88
CA CYS A 286 7.72 -12.08 -18.92
C CYS A 286 6.28 -11.71 -18.54
N MET A 287 5.49 -11.35 -19.55
CA MET A 287 4.05 -11.12 -19.41
C MET A 287 3.28 -12.25 -20.11
N TRP A 288 2.44 -12.95 -19.34
CA TRP A 288 1.45 -13.87 -19.88
C TRP A 288 0.18 -13.11 -20.24
N VAL A 289 -0.31 -13.32 -21.46
CA VAL A 289 -1.68 -12.91 -21.81
C VAL A 289 -2.48 -14.10 -22.31
N VAL A 290 -3.63 -14.32 -21.68
CA VAL A 290 -4.56 -15.40 -21.99
C VAL A 290 -5.88 -14.79 -22.45
N ILE A 291 -6.25 -15.04 -23.71
CA ILE A 291 -7.59 -14.78 -24.26
C ILE A 291 -8.39 -16.08 -24.31
N ASP A 292 -9.66 -16.00 -23.92
CA ASP A 292 -10.70 -16.91 -24.41
C ASP A 292 -11.84 -16.11 -25.08
N SER A 293 -12.95 -16.77 -25.41
CA SER A 293 -14.07 -16.14 -26.12
C SER A 293 -14.72 -14.94 -25.42
N GLN A 294 -14.54 -14.80 -24.10
CA GLN A 294 -15.22 -13.80 -23.25
C GLN A 294 -14.29 -13.10 -22.25
N ASN A 295 -13.10 -13.65 -21.97
CA ASN A 295 -12.18 -13.16 -20.96
C ASN A 295 -10.81 -12.82 -21.55
N ILE A 296 -10.15 -11.82 -20.96
CA ILE A 296 -8.70 -11.58 -21.15
C ILE A 296 -8.06 -11.50 -19.76
N THR A 297 -6.93 -12.18 -19.58
CA THR A 297 -6.14 -12.12 -18.34
C THR A 297 -4.69 -11.79 -18.66
N PHE A 298 -4.17 -10.75 -18.03
CA PHE A 298 -2.77 -10.33 -18.09
C PHE A 298 -2.12 -10.65 -16.74
N GLU A 299 -0.98 -11.33 -16.74
CA GLU A 299 -0.15 -11.54 -15.54
C GLU A 299 1.31 -11.26 -15.86
N GLU A 300 1.98 -10.52 -14.99
CA GLU A 300 3.41 -10.29 -15.05
C GLU A 300 4.16 -11.23 -14.09
N LEU A 301 5.20 -11.90 -14.59
CA LEU A 301 6.18 -12.65 -13.83
C LEU A 301 7.56 -11.99 -13.99
N CYS A 302 8.26 -11.72 -12.90
CA CYS A 302 9.58 -11.10 -12.90
C CYS A 302 10.65 -11.99 -12.26
N ASP A 303 11.90 -11.81 -12.66
CA ASP A 303 13.10 -12.25 -11.95
C ASP A 303 13.28 -11.46 -10.64
N ASP A 304 13.01 -10.15 -10.67
CA ASP A 304 13.05 -9.26 -9.51
C ASP A 304 11.72 -9.26 -8.70
N PHE A 305 11.11 -10.44 -8.57
CA PHE A 305 9.77 -10.60 -7.99
C PHE A 305 9.61 -9.97 -6.60
N GLU A 306 8.42 -9.44 -6.32
CA GLU A 306 8.10 -8.93 -5.00
C GLU A 306 7.77 -10.08 -4.04
N ALA A 307 8.28 -9.99 -2.81
CA ALA A 307 8.12 -11.01 -1.79
C ALA A 307 7.50 -10.45 -0.51
N CYS A 308 6.49 -11.16 0.03
CA CYS A 308 5.80 -10.82 1.26
C CYS A 308 5.68 -12.06 2.15
N ASN A 309 6.30 -12.05 3.34
CA ASN A 309 6.30 -13.16 4.29
C ASN A 309 6.64 -14.52 3.61
N ASP A 310 7.77 -14.55 2.90
CA ASP A 310 8.30 -15.70 2.15
C ASP A 310 7.42 -16.22 0.99
N MET A 311 6.35 -15.50 0.64
CA MET A 311 5.52 -15.73 -0.55
C MET A 311 5.93 -14.80 -1.69
N ILE A 312 5.96 -15.31 -2.91
CA ILE A 312 6.18 -14.53 -4.13
C ILE A 312 4.84 -13.94 -4.57
N VAL A 313 4.83 -12.66 -4.94
CA VAL A 313 3.62 -11.92 -5.33
C VAL A 313 3.65 -11.55 -6.80
N THR A 314 2.58 -11.87 -7.53
CA THR A 314 2.34 -11.37 -8.90
C THR A 314 1.11 -10.46 -8.94
N GLN A 315 1.00 -9.69 -10.02
CA GLN A 315 -0.13 -8.81 -10.29
C GLN A 315 -0.88 -9.32 -11.52
N VAL A 316 -2.20 -9.36 -11.42
CA VAL A 316 -3.10 -9.83 -12.48
C VAL A 316 -4.16 -8.79 -12.77
N VAL A 317 -4.31 -8.43 -14.04
CA VAL A 317 -5.47 -7.70 -14.54
C VAL A 317 -6.34 -8.67 -15.33
N HIS A 318 -7.57 -8.86 -14.88
CA HIS A 318 -8.55 -9.75 -15.52
C HIS A 318 -9.75 -8.92 -16.00
N LEU A 319 -10.23 -9.19 -17.20
CA LEU A 319 -11.41 -8.52 -17.76
C LEU A 319 -12.33 -9.50 -18.47
N GLN A 320 -13.61 -9.15 -18.52
CA GLN A 320 -14.59 -9.79 -19.39
C GLN A 320 -15.11 -8.80 -20.42
N TYR A 321 -15.43 -9.29 -21.61
CA TYR A 321 -15.92 -8.48 -22.70
C TYR A 321 -17.06 -9.14 -23.47
N GLU A 322 -17.88 -8.28 -24.07
CA GLU A 322 -18.94 -8.67 -25.00
C GLU A 322 -18.71 -7.99 -26.36
N LYS A 323 -19.34 -8.54 -27.40
CA LYS A 323 -19.30 -8.00 -28.76
C LYS A 323 -20.71 -7.71 -29.24
N GLU A 324 -20.97 -6.45 -29.62
CA GLU A 324 -22.19 -6.01 -30.29
C GLU A 324 -21.82 -5.53 -31.69
N GLY A 325 -22.07 -6.37 -32.70
CA GLY A 325 -21.66 -6.10 -34.08
C GLY A 325 -20.12 -6.01 -34.20
N ASP A 326 -19.65 -4.90 -34.78
CA ASP A 326 -18.22 -4.63 -34.96
C ASP A 326 -17.55 -4.00 -33.72
N SER A 327 -18.32 -3.70 -32.66
CA SER A 327 -17.83 -3.08 -31.43
C SER A 327 -17.67 -4.08 -30.29
N ALA A 328 -16.57 -3.99 -29.55
CA ALA A 328 -16.34 -4.73 -28.31
C ALA A 328 -16.29 -3.77 -27.12
N TYR A 329 -16.82 -4.20 -25.98
CA TYR A 329 -16.78 -3.44 -24.73
C TYR A 329 -16.44 -4.34 -23.55
N ILE A 330 -15.70 -3.78 -22.59
CA ILE A 330 -15.36 -4.39 -21.33
C ILE A 330 -16.56 -4.24 -20.39
N THR A 331 -17.09 -5.37 -19.92
CA THR A 331 -18.21 -5.45 -18.96
C THR A 331 -17.73 -5.55 -17.52
N HIS A 332 -16.56 -6.13 -17.33
CA HIS A 332 -15.94 -6.41 -16.04
C HIS A 332 -14.42 -6.18 -16.11
N LEU A 333 -13.83 -5.59 -15.07
CA LEU A 333 -12.38 -5.37 -14.96
C LEU A 333 -11.94 -5.43 -13.49
N ASP A 334 -11.05 -6.37 -13.19
CA ASP A 334 -10.48 -6.62 -11.86
C ASP A 334 -8.95 -6.47 -11.88
N HIS A 335 -8.39 -5.99 -10.77
CA HIS A 335 -6.97 -6.18 -10.45
C HIS A 335 -6.80 -7.00 -9.17
N GLU A 336 -5.98 -8.06 -9.24
CA GLU A 336 -5.69 -8.99 -8.15
C GLU A 336 -4.18 -9.13 -7.89
N TYR A 337 -3.81 -9.28 -6.62
CA TYR A 337 -2.54 -9.87 -6.23
C TYR A 337 -2.70 -11.38 -6.02
N ILE A 338 -1.80 -12.18 -6.61
CA ILE A 338 -1.70 -13.63 -6.41
C ILE A 338 -0.43 -13.95 -5.61
N PHE A 339 -0.54 -14.92 -4.71
CA PHE A 339 0.53 -15.32 -3.79
C PHE A 339 0.95 -16.76 -4.08
N TYR A 340 2.22 -16.97 -4.38
CA TYR A 340 2.82 -18.26 -4.70
C TYR A 340 3.84 -18.66 -3.62
N THR A 341 4.00 -19.96 -3.39
CA THR A 341 5.27 -20.48 -2.84
C THR A 341 6.37 -20.40 -3.91
N ILE A 342 7.64 -20.61 -3.52
CA ILE A 342 8.75 -20.67 -4.48
C ILE A 342 8.48 -21.76 -5.53
N ASP A 343 8.18 -22.98 -5.10
CA ASP A 343 7.85 -24.12 -5.97
C ASP A 343 6.65 -23.82 -6.90
N GLU A 344 5.59 -23.17 -6.39
CA GLU A 344 4.44 -22.79 -7.22
C GLU A 344 4.82 -21.73 -8.27
N TYR A 345 5.70 -20.80 -7.94
CA TYR A 345 6.16 -19.76 -8.86
C TYR A 345 7.08 -20.32 -9.95
N GLU A 346 8.04 -21.17 -9.59
CA GLU A 346 8.91 -21.86 -10.55
C GLU A 346 8.07 -22.64 -11.57
N ASN A 347 7.04 -23.38 -11.10
CA ASN A 347 6.09 -24.06 -11.97
C ASN A 347 5.26 -23.07 -12.81
N ARG A 348 4.84 -21.92 -12.25
CA ARG A 348 4.12 -20.85 -12.98
C ARG A 348 4.92 -20.30 -14.17
N THR A 349 6.25 -20.22 -14.06
CA THR A 349 7.10 -19.76 -15.18
C THR A 349 7.05 -20.68 -16.41
N SER A 350 6.62 -21.93 -16.30
CA SER A 350 6.53 -22.87 -17.42
C SER A 350 5.11 -23.37 -17.71
N ASN A 351 4.19 -23.22 -16.75
CA ASN A 351 2.81 -23.72 -16.84
C ASN A 351 1.76 -22.62 -16.56
N VAL A 352 1.11 -22.14 -17.62
CA VAL A 352 0.02 -21.15 -17.58
C VAL A 352 -1.26 -21.62 -16.85
N THR A 353 -1.32 -22.87 -16.39
CA THR A 353 -2.42 -23.39 -15.54
C THR A 353 -2.07 -23.47 -14.05
N GLN A 354 -0.79 -23.31 -13.67
CA GLN A 354 -0.37 -23.29 -12.27
C GLN A 354 -1.04 -22.13 -11.54
N LYS A 355 -1.53 -22.37 -10.32
CA LYS A 355 -2.16 -21.37 -9.45
C LYS A 355 -1.23 -21.10 -8.27
N GLY A 356 -1.19 -19.86 -7.80
CA GLY A 356 -0.64 -19.53 -6.49
C GLY A 356 -1.68 -19.83 -5.42
N THR A 357 -1.33 -20.63 -4.42
CA THR A 357 -2.23 -21.02 -3.31
C THR A 357 -1.68 -20.68 -1.93
N ALA A 358 -0.45 -20.16 -1.83
CA ALA A 358 0.18 -19.77 -0.57
C ALA A 358 -0.67 -18.81 0.28
N LYS A 359 -1.48 -17.96 -0.36
CA LYS A 359 -2.48 -17.11 0.29
C LYS A 359 -3.63 -16.78 -0.66
N THR A 360 -4.82 -16.57 -0.11
CA THR A 360 -6.01 -16.09 -0.85
C THR A 360 -5.70 -14.82 -1.63
N ARG A 361 -6.10 -14.79 -2.91
CA ARG A 361 -5.95 -13.63 -3.80
C ARG A 361 -6.59 -12.39 -3.19
N MET A 362 -5.99 -11.23 -3.46
CA MET A 362 -6.42 -9.95 -2.89
C MET A 362 -6.72 -8.96 -4.01
N LYS A 363 -8.00 -8.64 -4.22
CA LYS A 363 -8.43 -7.59 -5.17
C LYS A 363 -8.03 -6.21 -4.67
N SER A 364 -7.50 -5.33 -5.52
CA SER A 364 -7.41 -3.89 -5.18
C SER A 364 -8.65 -3.12 -5.61
N PHE A 365 -9.19 -3.42 -6.79
CA PHE A 365 -10.49 -2.93 -7.24
C PHE A 365 -11.24 -3.95 -8.08
N LYS A 366 -12.51 -3.63 -8.34
CA LYS A 366 -13.44 -4.37 -9.19
C LYS A 366 -14.36 -3.40 -9.91
N ILE A 367 -14.51 -3.55 -11.22
CA ILE A 367 -15.52 -2.91 -12.05
C ILE A 367 -16.45 -4.01 -12.58
N ASP A 368 -17.76 -3.82 -12.47
CA ASP A 368 -18.79 -4.71 -13.03
C ASP A 368 -19.86 -3.92 -13.83
N ASN A 369 -20.69 -4.65 -14.57
CA ASN A 369 -21.92 -4.19 -15.24
C ASN A 369 -21.74 -2.95 -16.15
N SER A 370 -20.50 -2.69 -16.55
CA SER A 370 -20.06 -1.49 -17.25
C SER A 370 -20.09 -1.68 -18.76
N LYS A 371 -19.88 -0.61 -19.53
CA LYS A 371 -19.82 -0.68 -20.99
C LYS A 371 -18.67 0.20 -21.48
N ILE A 372 -17.45 -0.17 -21.09
CA ILE A 372 -16.24 0.57 -21.45
C ILE A 372 -15.82 0.15 -22.86
N PRO A 373 -15.85 1.04 -23.88
CA PRO A 373 -15.34 0.70 -25.21
C PRO A 373 -13.87 0.30 -25.16
N PHE A 374 -13.44 -0.72 -25.92
CA PHE A 374 -12.02 -1.10 -25.96
C PHE A 374 -11.13 0.04 -26.46
N ASP A 375 -11.62 0.85 -27.39
CA ASP A 375 -10.95 2.03 -27.95
C ASP A 375 -11.09 3.30 -27.10
N TYR A 376 -11.71 3.23 -25.91
CA TYR A 376 -11.87 4.37 -25.03
C TYR A 376 -10.50 4.93 -24.59
N LYS A 377 -10.21 6.17 -24.98
CA LYS A 377 -8.97 6.86 -24.63
C LYS A 377 -9.21 7.90 -23.53
N CYS A 378 -8.49 7.78 -22.41
CA CYS A 378 -8.50 8.74 -21.33
C CYS A 378 -7.34 9.74 -21.46
N LYS A 379 -7.52 10.95 -20.91
CA LYS A 379 -6.46 11.96 -20.84
C LYS A 379 -5.49 11.61 -19.72
N VAL A 380 -4.22 11.41 -20.08
CA VAL A 380 -3.15 11.12 -19.13
C VAL A 380 -2.22 12.32 -19.03
N LEU A 381 -1.99 12.78 -17.81
CA LEU A 381 -0.92 13.73 -17.50
C LEU A 381 0.31 12.92 -17.06
N ARG A 382 1.46 13.26 -17.62
CA ARG A 382 2.76 12.63 -17.33
C ARG A 382 3.74 13.75 -16.98
N LYS A 383 4.78 13.46 -16.20
CA LYS A 383 5.88 14.39 -15.93
C LYS A 383 7.21 13.82 -16.40
N ASP A 384 8.11 14.71 -16.82
CA ASP A 384 9.46 14.33 -17.25
C ASP A 384 10.37 13.97 -16.05
N GLU A 385 11.63 13.64 -16.35
CA GLU A 385 12.65 13.34 -15.34
C GLU A 385 13.00 14.52 -14.41
N ASN A 386 12.60 15.74 -14.78
CA ASN A 386 12.83 16.97 -14.04
C ASN A 386 11.57 17.45 -13.28
N GLY A 387 10.45 16.73 -13.40
CA GLY A 387 9.16 17.10 -12.79
C GLY A 387 8.37 18.15 -13.57
N ASN A 388 8.71 18.44 -14.83
CA ASN A 388 7.91 19.29 -15.71
C ASN A 388 6.71 18.50 -16.26
N ASP A 389 5.56 19.15 -16.38
CA ASP A 389 4.40 18.58 -17.07
C ASP A 389 4.73 18.32 -18.55
N LEU A 390 4.61 17.06 -18.97
CA LEU A 390 4.66 16.69 -20.38
C LEU A 390 3.34 17.07 -21.08
N PRO A 391 3.34 17.20 -22.42
CA PRO A 391 2.11 17.38 -23.18
C PRO A 391 1.05 16.33 -22.80
N GLN A 392 -0.18 16.77 -22.61
CA GLN A 392 -1.29 15.87 -22.24
C GLN A 392 -1.62 14.94 -23.41
N GLU A 393 -1.46 13.64 -23.20
CA GLU A 393 -1.69 12.60 -24.22
C GLU A 393 -3.02 11.85 -23.98
N TYR A 394 -3.49 11.17 -25.02
CA TYR A 394 -4.66 10.30 -24.97
C TYR A 394 -4.23 8.84 -25.07
N GLU A 395 -4.43 8.10 -24.00
CA GLU A 395 -4.04 6.69 -23.90
C GLU A 395 -5.27 5.81 -23.80
N GLN A 396 -5.24 4.62 -24.41
CA GLN A 396 -6.28 3.62 -24.25
C GLN A 396 -6.41 3.22 -22.77
N PHE A 397 -7.61 3.28 -22.21
CA PHE A 397 -7.82 3.05 -20.77
C PHE A 397 -7.33 1.69 -20.28
N LEU A 398 -7.48 0.62 -21.08
CA LEU A 398 -6.94 -0.70 -20.72
C LEU A 398 -5.41 -0.71 -20.66
N CYS A 399 -4.74 -0.08 -21.64
CA CYS A 399 -3.28 0.12 -21.60
C CYS A 399 -2.89 0.90 -20.34
N TYR A 400 -3.58 2.01 -20.05
CA TYR A 400 -3.33 2.85 -18.89
C TYR A 400 -3.50 2.10 -17.55
N VAL A 401 -4.49 1.22 -17.43
CA VAL A 401 -4.66 0.33 -16.26
C VAL A 401 -3.45 -0.60 -16.10
N LEU A 402 -2.97 -1.22 -17.17
CA LEU A 402 -1.77 -2.07 -17.14
C LEU A 402 -0.50 -1.22 -16.87
N GLU A 403 -0.46 0.02 -17.37
CA GLU A 403 0.56 1.03 -17.05
C GLU A 403 0.50 1.51 -15.58
N CYS A 404 -0.60 1.29 -14.85
CA CYS A 404 -0.67 1.57 -13.41
C CYS A 404 -0.07 0.46 -12.53
N TYR A 405 -0.01 -0.81 -12.98
CA TYR A 405 0.37 -1.94 -12.12
C TYR A 405 1.71 -2.61 -12.46
N PHE A 406 1.97 -2.97 -13.72
CA PHE A 406 3.13 -3.82 -14.07
C PHE A 406 4.49 -3.09 -14.00
N LYS A 407 5.61 -3.81 -14.00
CA LYS A 407 6.96 -3.22 -14.06
C LYS A 407 7.43 -3.01 -15.50
N HIS A 408 7.24 -4.01 -16.36
CA HIS A 408 7.74 -4.11 -17.73
C HIS A 408 6.80 -3.48 -18.74
N LYS A 409 6.79 -2.14 -18.74
CA LYS A 409 5.93 -1.35 -19.62
C LYS A 409 6.26 -1.55 -21.10
N ASP A 410 7.50 -1.92 -21.43
CA ASP A 410 7.94 -2.21 -22.80
C ASP A 410 7.19 -3.39 -23.43
N LEU A 411 6.81 -4.40 -22.64
CA LEU A 411 5.97 -5.50 -23.10
C LEU A 411 4.53 -5.05 -23.42
N LEU A 412 4.02 -4.05 -22.69
CA LEU A 412 2.72 -3.43 -23.00
C LEU A 412 2.78 -2.65 -24.33
N LYS A 413 3.88 -1.93 -24.59
CA LYS A 413 4.10 -1.24 -25.89
C LYS A 413 4.03 -2.21 -27.06
N GLU A 414 4.80 -3.30 -26.99
CA GLU A 414 4.87 -4.32 -28.03
C GLU A 414 3.48 -4.91 -28.29
N TYR A 415 2.67 -5.06 -27.24
CA TYR A 415 1.36 -5.67 -27.33
C TYR A 415 0.29 -4.77 -27.96
N PHE A 416 0.10 -3.55 -27.44
CA PHE A 416 -0.98 -2.65 -27.86
C PHE A 416 -0.69 -1.86 -29.15
N HIS A 417 0.47 -2.10 -29.75
CA HIS A 417 1.04 -1.44 -30.93
C HIS A 417 0.18 -1.22 -32.20
N LYS A 418 -1.01 -1.84 -32.39
CA LYS A 418 -1.93 -1.54 -33.51
C LYS A 418 -3.15 -0.68 -33.12
N VAL A 419 -3.21 -0.15 -31.90
CA VAL A 419 -4.41 0.45 -31.27
C VAL A 419 -4.23 1.93 -30.90
#